data_AF-A0A3D4NDK5-F1
#
_entry.id   AF-A0A3D4NDK5-F1
#
_cell.length_a   1.000
_cell.length_b   1.000
_cell.length_c   1.000
_cell.angle_alpha   90.00
_cell.angle_beta   90.00
_cell.angle_gamma   90.00
#
_symmetry.space_group_name_H-M   'P 1'
#
loop_
_entity.id
_entity.type
_entity.pdbx_description
1 polymer ?
#
loop_
_entity_poly.entity_id
_entity_poly.type
_entity_poly.pdbx_seq_one_letter_code
_entity_poly.pdbx_strand_id
1 'polypeptide(L)'
;MQTRATGLSKQESTSDFSKKLLKLAVAGGAAFWVTDFLMAVSPIAAAYKAAFSFSSLPVALVEALAGGMVIAFSISFFLLRFFSRLPGKNPIFKALILSFSAVVIIEVLSALGDPAHAFTYLVLDTGMNIPRILALGWTIGFMFDKQNRKV
;
A
#
# COMPACT_ATOMS: atom_id res chain seq x y z
N MET A 1 31.14 22.23 28.14
CA MET A 1 30.66 22.09 26.74
C MET A 1 30.32 20.62 26.50
N GLN A 2 29.06 20.21 26.62
CA GLN A 2 28.67 18.80 26.41
C GLN A 2 27.21 18.63 25.93
N THR A 3 26.73 19.56 25.09
CA THR A 3 25.35 19.56 24.58
C THR A 3 25.22 19.17 23.10
N ARG A 4 26.31 18.79 22.42
CA ARG A 4 26.33 18.60 20.96
C ARG A 4 26.17 17.15 20.48
N ALA A 5 26.42 16.16 21.35
CA ALA A 5 26.41 14.74 20.95
C ALA A 5 25.01 14.12 20.84
N THR A 6 24.04 14.59 21.64
CA THR A 6 22.66 14.08 21.65
C THR A 6 21.81 14.58 20.48
N GLY A 7 22.14 15.74 19.90
CA GLY A 7 21.45 16.29 18.73
C GLY A 7 21.75 15.52 17.44
N LEU A 8 23.02 15.14 17.23
CA LEU A 8 23.45 14.42 16.03
C LEU A 8 22.87 13.01 15.95
N SER A 9 22.91 12.22 17.03
CA SER A 9 22.41 10.83 17.00
C SER A 9 20.88 10.76 16.82
N LYS A 10 20.15 11.72 17.40
CA LYS A 10 18.70 11.83 17.24
C LYS A 10 18.31 12.24 15.82
N GLN A 11 19.10 13.10 15.19
CA GLN A 11 18.90 13.52 13.80
C GLN A 11 19.26 12.42 12.80
N GLU A 12 20.34 11.66 13.05
CA GLU A 12 20.72 10.50 12.23
C GLU A 12 19.63 9.41 12.28
N SER A 13 19.18 9.02 13.48
CA SER A 13 18.12 8.01 13.65
C SER A 13 16.79 8.40 12.98
N THR A 14 16.43 9.69 13.02
CA THR A 14 15.23 10.20 12.35
C THR A 14 15.40 10.20 10.84
N SER A 15 16.58 10.60 10.34
CA SER A 15 16.87 10.63 8.91
C SER A 15 16.86 9.22 8.29
N ASP A 16 17.38 8.23 9.03
CA ASP A 16 17.42 6.84 8.58
C ASP A 16 16.04 6.18 8.62
N PHE A 17 15.23 6.50 9.62
CA PHE A 17 13.83 6.10 9.65
C PHE A 17 13.06 6.64 8.43
N SER A 18 13.17 7.95 8.16
CA SER A 18 12.50 8.59 7.03
C SER A 18 12.97 8.04 5.68
N LYS A 19 14.28 7.77 5.52
CA LYS A 19 14.81 7.13 4.30
C LYS A 19 14.27 5.73 4.10
N LYS A 20 14.20 4.90 5.16
CA LYS A 20 13.62 3.55 5.09
C LYS A 20 12.13 3.62 4.76
N LEU A 21 11.38 4.49 5.43
CA LEU A 21 9.96 4.71 5.20
C LEU A 21 9.67 5.10 3.75
N LEU A 22 10.39 6.09 3.23
CA LEU A 22 10.18 6.57 1.86
C LEU A 22 10.54 5.50 0.83
N LYS A 23 11.62 4.74 1.02
CA LYS A 23 11.97 3.62 0.14
C LYS A 23 10.89 2.54 0.11
N LEU A 24 10.33 2.19 1.26
CA LEU A 24 9.26 1.20 1.36
C LEU A 24 7.96 1.72 0.73
N ALA A 25 7.58 2.96 1.01
CA ALA A 25 6.38 3.58 0.47
C ALA A 25 6.44 3.70 -1.06
N VAL A 26 7.58 4.15 -1.61
CA VAL A 26 7.77 4.23 -3.07
C VAL A 26 7.72 2.84 -3.72
N ALA A 27 8.39 1.84 -3.12
CA ALA A 27 8.37 0.48 -3.65
C ALA A 27 6.96 -0.14 -3.61
N GLY A 28 6.23 0.04 -2.50
CA GLY A 28 4.86 -0.42 -2.34
C GLY A 28 3.88 0.29 -3.28
N GLY A 29 3.98 1.62 -3.40
CA GLY A 29 3.15 2.41 -4.31
C GLY A 29 3.41 2.08 -5.78
N ALA A 30 4.67 1.85 -6.16
CA ALA A 30 5.00 1.39 -7.50
C ALA A 30 4.40 -0.01 -7.79
N ALA A 31 4.48 -0.94 -6.84
CA ALA A 31 3.87 -2.27 -7.00
C ALA A 31 2.34 -2.19 -7.13
N PHE A 32 1.69 -1.36 -6.31
CA PHE A 32 0.26 -1.08 -6.43
C PHE A 32 -0.09 -0.57 -7.82
N TRP A 33 0.62 0.47 -8.27
CA TRP A 33 0.35 1.13 -9.54
C TRP A 33 0.59 0.22 -10.74
N VAL A 34 1.66 -0.58 -10.74
CA VAL A 34 1.92 -1.58 -11.79
C VAL A 34 0.81 -2.62 -11.82
N THR A 35 0.34 -3.08 -10.66
CA THR A 35 -0.75 -4.06 -10.59
C THR A 35 -2.05 -3.47 -11.13
N ASP A 36 -2.36 -2.23 -10.74
CA ASP A 36 -3.53 -1.48 -11.21
C ASP A 36 -3.48 -1.24 -12.73
N PHE A 37 -2.31 -0.85 -13.25
CA PHE A 37 -2.06 -0.69 -14.69
C PHE A 37 -2.24 -2.00 -15.46
N LEU A 38 -1.69 -3.12 -14.96
CA LEU A 38 -1.86 -4.44 -15.58
C LEU A 38 -3.32 -4.87 -15.61
N MET A 39 -4.09 -4.59 -14.56
CA MET A 39 -5.54 -4.83 -14.56
C MET A 39 -6.24 -3.93 -15.60
N ALA A 40 -5.88 -2.65 -15.67
CA ALA A 40 -6.49 -1.67 -16.59
C ALA A 40 -6.19 -1.93 -18.08
N VAL A 41 -5.04 -2.55 -18.38
CA VAL A 41 -4.59 -2.93 -19.73
C VAL A 41 -4.93 -4.40 -20.06
N SER A 42 -5.45 -5.16 -19.09
CA SER A 42 -5.87 -6.54 -19.32
C SER A 42 -6.93 -6.64 -20.43
N PRO A 43 -6.94 -7.70 -21.25
CA PRO A 43 -7.96 -7.92 -22.28
C PRO A 43 -9.39 -7.90 -21.71
N ILE A 44 -9.54 -8.28 -20.43
CA ILE A 44 -10.81 -8.22 -19.68
C ILE A 44 -11.27 -6.77 -19.51
N ALA A 45 -10.36 -5.84 -19.21
CA ALA A 45 -10.68 -4.42 -19.09
C ALA A 45 -11.03 -3.77 -20.43
N ALA A 46 -10.48 -4.26 -21.55
CA ALA A 46 -10.88 -3.83 -22.89
C ALA A 46 -12.34 -4.24 -23.20
N ALA A 47 -12.72 -5.48 -22.87
CA ALA A 47 -14.11 -5.95 -22.97
C ALA A 47 -15.06 -5.16 -22.05
N TYR A 48 -14.61 -4.81 -20.84
CA TYR A 48 -15.40 -4.03 -19.88
C TYR A 48 -15.62 -2.58 -20.31
N LYS A 49 -14.58 -1.91 -20.86
CA LYS A 49 -14.72 -0.54 -21.41
C LYS A 49 -15.61 -0.49 -22.64
N ALA A 50 -15.50 -1.49 -23.52
CA ALA A 50 -16.37 -1.60 -24.67
C ALA A 50 -17.85 -1.77 -24.27
N ALA A 51 -18.13 -2.39 -23.13
CA ALA A 51 -19.47 -2.56 -22.60
C ALA A 51 -20.03 -1.31 -21.88
N PHE A 52 -19.18 -0.45 -21.30
CA PHE A 52 -19.62 0.63 -20.39
C PHE A 52 -19.20 2.06 -20.79
N SER A 53 -18.52 2.29 -21.92
CA SER A 53 -18.13 3.63 -22.43
C SER A 53 -17.46 4.54 -21.39
N PHE A 54 -16.48 4.00 -20.65
CA PHE A 54 -15.77 4.76 -19.60
C PHE A 54 -14.98 5.97 -20.12
N SER A 55 -15.08 7.09 -19.41
CA SER A 55 -14.29 8.30 -19.64
C SER A 55 -12.84 8.15 -19.11
N SER A 56 -11.87 8.41 -19.98
CA SER A 56 -10.44 8.69 -19.73
C SER A 56 -9.72 7.88 -18.63
N LEU A 57 -9.18 6.72 -19.02
CA LEU A 57 -8.19 5.92 -18.28
C LEU A 57 -7.10 6.68 -17.50
N PRO A 58 -6.49 7.77 -18.02
CA PRO A 58 -5.36 8.42 -17.34
C PRO A 58 -5.72 9.01 -15.98
N VAL A 59 -6.92 9.57 -15.82
CA VAL A 59 -7.34 10.21 -14.57
C VAL A 59 -7.47 9.16 -13.46
N ALA A 60 -8.15 8.05 -13.76
CA ALA A 60 -8.33 6.95 -12.82
C ALA A 60 -7.00 6.33 -12.37
N LEU A 61 -6.02 6.18 -13.27
CA LEU A 61 -4.69 5.66 -12.93
C LEU A 61 -3.89 6.61 -12.02
N VAL A 62 -4.08 7.93 -12.18
CA VAL A 62 -3.42 8.93 -11.32
C VAL A 62 -4.06 8.98 -9.93
N GLU A 63 -5.38 8.91 -9.85
CA GLU A 63 -6.11 8.81 -8.57
C GLU A 63 -5.74 7.52 -7.83
N ALA A 64 -5.69 6.39 -8.54
CA ALA A 64 -5.24 5.12 -7.99
C ALA A 64 -3.79 5.19 -7.48
N LEU A 65 -2.88 5.87 -8.20
CA LEU A 65 -1.51 6.10 -7.73
C LEU A 65 -1.47 6.87 -6.41
N ALA A 66 -2.25 7.96 -6.30
CA ALA A 66 -2.32 8.77 -5.09
C ALA A 66 -2.83 7.95 -3.89
N GLY A 67 -3.92 7.20 -4.07
CA GLY A 67 -4.45 6.30 -3.06
C GLY A 67 -3.45 5.20 -2.66
N GLY A 68 -2.83 4.56 -3.65
CA GLY A 68 -1.81 3.52 -3.44
C GLY A 68 -0.59 4.03 -2.65
N MET A 69 -0.15 5.26 -2.91
CA MET A 69 0.94 5.90 -2.15
C MET A 69 0.57 6.15 -0.68
N VAL A 70 -0.65 6.61 -0.40
CA VAL A 70 -1.13 6.81 0.98
C VAL A 70 -1.19 5.48 1.74
N ILE A 71 -1.70 4.43 1.10
CA ILE A 71 -1.76 3.07 1.67
C ILE A 71 -0.33 2.53 1.90
N ALA A 72 0.55 2.66 0.92
CA ALA A 72 1.94 2.21 1.01
C ALA A 72 2.69 2.91 2.14
N PHE A 73 2.50 4.23 2.27
CA PHE A 73 3.10 5.01 3.35
C PHE A 73 2.58 4.57 4.71
N SER A 74 1.27 4.39 4.84
CA SER A 74 0.62 3.94 6.08
C SER A 74 1.14 2.57 6.51
N ILE A 75 1.12 1.58 5.62
CA ILE A 75 1.61 0.21 5.92
C ILE A 75 3.09 0.23 6.27
N SER A 76 3.91 0.96 5.50
CA SER A 76 5.35 1.08 5.76
C SER A 76 5.62 1.71 7.13
N PHE A 77 4.87 2.75 7.51
CA PHE A 77 4.97 3.42 8.80
C PHE A 77 4.60 2.47 9.95
N PHE A 78 3.45 1.79 9.87
CA PHE A 78 3.03 0.84 10.90
C PHE A 78 3.99 -0.34 11.02
N LEU A 79 4.49 -0.85 9.89
CA LEU A 79 5.47 -1.93 9.88
C LEU A 79 6.78 -1.52 10.55
N LEU A 80 7.33 -0.34 10.23
CA LEU A 80 8.56 0.16 10.85
C LEU A 80 8.38 0.49 12.33
N ARG A 81 7.26 1.10 12.71
CA ARG A 81 7.04 1.61 14.07
C ARG A 81 6.62 0.53 15.06
N PHE A 82 5.86 -0.46 14.60
CA PHE A 82 5.22 -1.48 15.44
C PHE A 82 5.62 -2.92 15.08
N PHE A 83 6.75 -3.10 14.40
CA PHE A 83 7.23 -4.42 13.97
C PHE A 83 7.17 -5.50 15.06
N SER A 84 7.59 -5.15 16.29
CA SER A 84 7.64 -6.05 17.44
C SER A 84 6.26 -6.39 18.03
N ARG A 85 5.23 -5.57 17.76
CA ARG A 85 3.85 -5.77 18.24
C ARG A 85 3.01 -6.58 17.26
N LEU A 86 3.40 -6.65 15.99
CA LEU A 86 2.67 -7.39 14.98
C LEU A 86 2.86 -8.90 15.15
N PRO A 87 1.82 -9.73 14.94
CA PRO A 87 1.94 -11.17 15.03
C PRO A 87 2.84 -11.73 13.91
N GLY A 88 3.56 -12.81 14.21
CA GLY A 88 4.45 -13.51 13.27
C GLY A 88 5.93 -13.05 13.34
N LYS A 89 6.81 -13.85 12.74
CA LYS A 89 8.27 -13.57 12.66
C LYS A 89 8.68 -12.98 11.31
N ASN A 90 7.99 -13.35 10.23
CA ASN A 90 8.35 -12.94 8.89
C ASN A 90 7.81 -11.53 8.57
N PRO A 91 8.66 -10.60 8.08
CA PRO A 91 8.25 -9.25 7.73
C PRO A 91 7.21 -9.20 6.60
N ILE A 92 7.30 -10.13 5.64
CA ILE A 92 6.31 -10.30 4.57
C ILE A 92 4.93 -10.60 5.15
N PHE A 93 4.85 -11.56 6.08
CA PHE A 93 3.58 -11.94 6.69
C PHE A 93 2.96 -10.78 7.49
N LYS A 94 3.76 -10.02 8.24
CA LYS A 94 3.31 -8.83 8.96
C LYS A 94 2.77 -7.76 8.00
N ALA A 95 3.47 -7.50 6.90
CA ALA A 95 3.05 -6.53 5.90
C ALA A 95 1.75 -6.97 5.21
N LEU A 96 1.59 -8.28 4.93
CA LEU A 96 0.35 -8.83 4.38
C LEU A 96 -0.83 -8.70 5.35
N ILE A 97 -0.64 -8.94 6.64
CA ILE A 97 -1.70 -8.71 7.65
C ILE A 97 -2.12 -7.24 7.66
N LEU A 98 -1.17 -6.30 7.70
CA LEU A 98 -1.48 -4.87 7.65
C LEU A 98 -2.23 -4.49 6.37
N SER A 99 -1.84 -5.08 5.24
CA SER A 99 -2.46 -4.85 3.94
C SER A 99 -3.87 -5.41 3.88
N PHE A 100 -4.08 -6.61 4.43
CA PHE A 100 -5.40 -7.22 4.54
C PHE A 100 -6.32 -6.38 5.44
N SER A 101 -5.83 -5.90 6.58
CA SER A 101 -6.57 -4.96 7.43
C SER A 101 -6.93 -3.67 6.69
N ALA A 102 -6.01 -3.14 5.86
CA ALA A 102 -6.30 -1.96 5.05
C ALA A 102 -7.42 -2.22 4.03
N VAL A 103 -7.42 -3.37 3.35
CA VAL A 103 -8.53 -3.79 2.47
C VAL A 103 -9.85 -3.79 3.26
N VAL A 104 -9.91 -4.50 4.40
CA VAL A 104 -11.13 -4.58 5.20
C VAL A 104 -11.65 -3.21 5.61
N ILE A 105 -10.76 -2.30 6.03
CA ILE A 105 -11.14 -0.93 6.40
C ILE A 105 -11.72 -0.18 5.21
N ILE A 106 -11.06 -0.24 4.04
CA ILE A 106 -11.51 0.44 2.82
C ILE A 106 -12.90 -0.08 2.42
N GLU A 107 -13.09 -1.40 2.37
CA GLU A 107 -14.36 -2.00 1.97
C GLU A 107 -15.50 -1.64 2.93
N VAL A 108 -15.24 -1.66 4.25
CA VAL A 108 -16.24 -1.24 5.25
C VAL A 108 -16.61 0.23 5.09
N LEU A 109 -15.64 1.11 4.84
CA LEU A 109 -15.91 2.52 4.61
C LEU A 109 -16.67 2.75 3.29
N SER A 110 -16.32 2.04 2.22
CA SER A 110 -17.02 2.08 0.93
C SER A 110 -18.48 1.63 1.08
N ALA A 111 -18.73 0.51 1.78
CA ALA A 111 -20.07 -0.01 1.99
C ALA A 111 -20.95 0.90 2.87
N LEU A 112 -20.35 1.63 3.82
CA LEU A 112 -21.05 2.64 4.61
C LEU A 112 -21.35 3.92 3.81
N GLY A 113 -20.52 4.24 2.81
CA GLY A 113 -20.68 5.43 1.96
C GLY A 113 -21.85 5.32 0.97
N ASP A 114 -22.11 4.13 0.43
CA ASP A 114 -23.27 3.85 -0.43
C ASP A 114 -23.90 2.49 -0.07
N PRO A 115 -24.77 2.46 0.95
CA PRO A 115 -25.41 1.22 1.39
C PRO A 115 -26.37 0.63 0.36
N ALA A 116 -26.87 1.42 -0.60
CA ALA A 116 -27.80 0.94 -1.63
C ALA A 116 -27.12 0.05 -2.67
N HIS A 117 -25.83 0.28 -2.92
CA HIS A 117 -25.00 -0.51 -3.85
C HIS A 117 -23.93 -1.34 -3.14
N ALA A 118 -24.08 -1.58 -1.83
CA ALA A 118 -23.07 -2.22 -0.99
C ALA A 118 -22.57 -3.55 -1.54
N PHE A 119 -23.42 -4.38 -2.14
CA PHE A 119 -23.01 -5.66 -2.74
C PHE A 119 -22.12 -5.48 -3.97
N THR A 120 -22.44 -4.50 -4.82
CA THR A 120 -21.65 -4.18 -6.02
C THR A 120 -20.29 -3.62 -5.64
N TYR A 121 -20.23 -2.72 -4.65
CA TYR A 121 -18.97 -2.25 -4.08
C TYR A 121 -18.19 -3.40 -3.46
N LEU A 122 -18.80 -4.19 -2.58
CA LEU A 122 -18.11 -5.31 -1.92
C LEU A 122 -17.57 -6.35 -2.91
N VAL A 123 -18.21 -6.61 -4.04
CA VAL A 123 -17.72 -7.64 -4.99
C VAL A 123 -16.70 -7.07 -5.97
N LEU A 124 -17.00 -5.91 -6.58
CA LEU A 124 -16.13 -5.33 -7.62
C LEU A 124 -14.96 -4.54 -7.01
N ASP A 125 -15.20 -3.77 -5.95
CA ASP A 125 -14.14 -2.99 -5.28
C ASP A 125 -13.16 -3.95 -4.60
N THR A 126 -13.64 -4.92 -3.83
CA THR A 126 -12.79 -5.97 -3.23
C THR A 126 -12.02 -6.74 -4.30
N GLY A 127 -12.68 -7.13 -5.40
CA GLY A 127 -12.04 -7.87 -6.49
C GLY A 127 -10.87 -7.12 -7.13
N MET A 128 -10.97 -5.79 -7.23
CA MET A 128 -9.88 -4.94 -7.73
C MET A 128 -8.86 -4.56 -6.64
N ASN A 129 -9.31 -4.38 -5.38
CA ASN A 129 -8.51 -3.96 -4.24
C ASN A 129 -7.57 -5.04 -3.73
N ILE A 130 -8.03 -6.28 -3.68
CA ILE A 130 -7.25 -7.39 -3.13
C ILE A 130 -5.91 -7.53 -3.86
N PRO A 131 -5.84 -7.69 -5.20
CA PRO A 131 -4.57 -7.98 -5.82
C PRO A 131 -3.60 -6.79 -5.72
N ARG A 132 -4.10 -5.55 -5.88
CA ARG A 132 -3.26 -4.34 -5.81
C ARG A 132 -2.71 -4.06 -4.42
N ILE A 133 -3.53 -4.21 -3.38
CA ILE A 133 -3.11 -3.96 -1.99
C ILE A 133 -2.23 -5.11 -1.46
N LEU A 134 -2.51 -6.36 -1.83
CA LEU A 134 -1.65 -7.49 -1.46
C LEU A 134 -0.29 -7.44 -2.17
N ALA A 135 -0.23 -7.06 -3.45
CA ALA A 135 1.03 -6.88 -4.18
C ALA A 135 1.90 -5.78 -3.54
N LEU A 136 1.28 -4.68 -3.12
CA LEU A 136 1.92 -3.63 -2.34
C LEU A 136 2.46 -4.17 -1.01
N GLY A 137 1.63 -4.89 -0.25
CA GLY A 137 2.01 -5.46 1.04
C GLY A 137 3.19 -6.43 0.95
N TRP A 138 3.13 -7.33 -0.03
CA TRP A 138 4.20 -8.26 -0.33
C TRP A 138 5.51 -7.53 -0.65
N THR A 139 5.46 -6.53 -1.52
CA THR A 139 6.62 -5.75 -1.94
C THR A 139 7.25 -4.98 -0.77
N ILE A 140 6.43 -4.34 0.06
CA ILE A 140 6.90 -3.66 1.28
C ILE A 140 7.58 -4.66 2.21
N GLY A 141 6.95 -5.80 2.48
CA GLY A 141 7.50 -6.81 3.37
C GLY A 141 8.81 -7.41 2.88
N PHE A 142 8.92 -7.68 1.57
CA PHE A 142 10.15 -8.16 0.94
C PHE A 142 11.27 -7.11 0.99
N MET A 143 10.95 -5.86 0.65
CA MET A 143 11.92 -4.77 0.67
C MET A 143 12.38 -4.47 2.10
N PHE A 144 11.49 -4.57 3.09
CA PHE A 144 11.81 -4.44 4.51
C PHE A 144 12.77 -5.54 4.98
N ASP A 145 12.51 -6.80 4.61
CA ASP A 145 13.42 -7.92 4.90
C ASP A 145 14.81 -7.67 4.29
N LYS A 146 14.84 -7.30 3.00
CA LYS A 146 16.08 -6.98 2.28
C LYS A 146 16.85 -5.82 2.91
N GLN A 147 16.16 -4.81 3.45
CA GLN A 147 16.79 -3.69 4.13
C GLN A 147 17.37 -4.08 5.49
N ASN A 148 16.73 -4.99 6.23
CA ASN A 148 17.21 -5.41 7.55
C ASN A 148 18.26 -6.52 7.51
N ARG A 149 18.35 -7.30 6.44
CA ARG A 149 19.46 -8.25 6.22
C ARG A 149 20.79 -7.59 5.84
N LYS A 150 20.77 -6.30 5.48
CA LYS A 150 21.95 -5.53 5.04
C LYS A 150 22.53 -4.63 6.15
N VAL A 151 21.97 -4.68 7.34
CA VAL A 151 22.44 -4.01 8.57
C VAL A 151 22.93 -5.09 9.51
#